data_AF-A0AAW7S2S5-F1
#
_entry.id   AF-A0AAW7S2S5-F1
#
_cell.length_a   1.000
_cell.length_b   1.000
_cell.length_c   1.000
_cell.angle_alpha   90.00
_cell.angle_beta   90.00
_cell.angle_gamma   90.00
#
_symmetry.space_group_name_H-M   'P 1'
#
loop_
_entity.id
_entity.type
_entity.pdbx_description
1 polymer ?
#
loop_
_entity_poly.entity_id
_entity_poly.type
_entity_poly.pdbx_seq_one_letter_code
_entity_poly.pdbx_strand_id
1 'polypeptide(L)'
;MTPENFAYWLNGFIELTQGQTPNPAQWKAIKEHLDLVFKKVTPVISEFEVKINIDADDAEKRIDELRKAYDEMTKKAREASPFDPNKWPHLVPYCLDATGQSSVIC
;
A
#
# COMPACT_ATOMS: atom_id res chain seq x y z
N MET A 1 17.80 28.02 -2.53
CA MET A 1 18.58 27.25 -3.54
C MET A 1 18.03 25.84 -3.55
N THR A 2 17.92 25.17 -4.69
CA THR A 2 17.61 23.72 -4.68
C THR A 2 18.84 22.94 -4.17
N PRO A 3 18.67 21.73 -3.61
CA PRO A 3 19.79 20.91 -3.16
C PRO A 3 20.83 20.68 -4.26
N GLU A 4 20.40 20.40 -5.49
CA GLU A 4 21.31 20.16 -6.62
C GLU A 4 22.11 21.42 -6.98
N ASN A 5 21.45 22.59 -7.00
CA ASN A 5 22.12 23.85 -7.30
C ASN A 5 23.16 24.22 -6.24
N PHE A 6 22.89 23.89 -4.97
CA PHE A 6 23.86 24.09 -3.89
C PHE A 6 25.08 23.17 -4.04
N ALA A 7 24.88 21.92 -4.47
CA ALA A 7 25.99 21.00 -4.73
C ALA A 7 26.90 21.49 -5.87
N TYR A 8 26.34 22.00 -6.97
CA TYR A 8 27.13 22.59 -8.06
C TYR A 8 27.92 23.82 -7.60
N TRP A 9 27.28 24.69 -6.80
CA TRP A 9 27.97 25.83 -6.21
C TRP A 9 29.11 25.40 -5.29
N LEU A 10 28.89 24.39 -4.43
CA LEU A 10 29.89 23.90 -3.50
C LEU A 10 31.09 23.30 -4.24
N ASN A 11 30.85 22.56 -5.34
CA ASN A 11 31.92 22.05 -6.19
C ASN A 11 32.77 23.19 -6.77
N GLY A 12 32.14 24.22 -7.34
CA GLY A 12 32.84 25.40 -7.84
C GLY A 12 33.59 26.18 -6.75
N PHE A 13 33.02 26.26 -5.54
CA PHE A 13 33.67 26.89 -4.39
C PHE A 13 34.96 26.14 -3.99
N ILE A 14 34.94 24.81 -3.99
CA ILE A 14 36.11 23.96 -3.70
C ILE A 14 37.20 24.13 -4.76
N GLU A 15 36.81 24.17 -6.05
CA GLU A 15 37.74 24.39 -7.16
C GLU A 15 38.44 25.76 -7.06
N LEU A 16 37.69 26.82 -6.75
CA LEU A 16 38.23 28.18 -6.59
C LEU A 16 39.13 28.33 -5.37
N THR A 17 38.85 27.61 -4.29
CA THR A 17 39.69 27.60 -3.08
C THR A 17 40.86 26.63 -3.17
N GLN A 18 41.04 25.92 -4.30
CA GLN A 18 42.11 24.93 -4.50
C GLN A 18 42.14 23.86 -3.39
N GLY A 19 40.97 23.51 -2.85
CA GLY A 19 40.85 22.56 -1.74
C GLY A 19 41.32 23.10 -0.38
N GLN A 20 41.56 24.41 -0.24
CA GLN A 20 41.80 25.02 1.06
C GLN A 20 40.59 24.91 1.97
N THR A 21 40.85 24.75 3.27
CA THR A 21 39.80 24.63 4.26
C THR A 21 39.03 25.96 4.39
N PRO A 22 37.69 25.95 4.34
CA PRO A 22 36.91 27.17 4.51
C PRO A 22 37.21 27.83 5.85
N ASN A 23 37.15 29.16 5.88
CA ASN A 23 37.27 29.91 7.12
C ASN A 23 36.03 29.67 8.02
N PRO A 24 36.11 30.00 9.33
CA PRO A 24 35.01 29.75 10.26
C PRO A 24 33.69 30.43 9.86
N ALA A 25 33.74 31.61 9.24
CA ALA A 25 32.56 32.33 8.78
C ALA A 25 31.91 31.66 7.56
N GLN A 26 32.72 31.13 6.63
CA GLN A 26 32.26 30.36 5.47
C GLN A 26 31.64 29.03 5.93
N TRP A 27 32.24 28.37 6.91
CA TRP A 27 31.63 27.18 7.52
C TRP A 27 30.27 27.45 8.13
N LYS A 28 30.09 28.61 8.76
CA LYS A 28 28.78 29.02 9.28
C LYS A 28 27.76 29.15 8.15
N ALA A 29 28.11 29.85 7.07
CA ALA A 29 27.23 30.03 5.92
C ALA A 29 26.87 28.70 5.23
N ILE A 30 27.84 27.79 5.11
CA ILE A 30 27.62 26.44 4.54
C ILE A 30 26.64 25.65 5.40
N LYS A 31 26.81 25.66 6.73
CA LYS A 31 25.90 24.97 7.67
C LYS A 31 24.49 25.53 7.63
N GLU A 32 24.34 26.85 7.64
CA GLU A 32 23.03 27.50 7.54
C GLU A 32 22.28 27.10 6.26
N HIS A 33 22.99 26.99 5.14
CA HIS A 33 22.36 26.55 3.89
C HIS A 33 21.99 25.06 3.91
N LEU A 34 22.85 24.20 4.47
CA LEU A 34 22.55 22.78 4.65
C LEU A 34 21.29 22.57 5.51
N ASP A 35 21.15 23.33 6.60
CA ASP A 35 19.96 23.27 7.46
C ASP A 35 18.68 23.62 6.70
N LEU A 36 18.73 24.62 5.80
CA LEU A 36 17.60 24.98 4.95
C LEU A 36 17.26 23.90 3.93
N VAL A 37 18.28 23.27 3.34
CA VAL A 37 18.13 22.20 2.33
C VAL A 37 17.59 20.91 2.97
N PHE A 38 17.97 20.61 4.21
CA PHE A 38 17.50 19.42 4.94
C PHE A 38 16.17 19.62 5.67
N LYS A 39 15.68 20.86 5.80
CA LYS A 39 14.40 21.14 6.43
C LYS A 39 13.25 20.65 5.56
N LYS A 40 12.88 19.38 5.73
CA LYS A 40 11.67 18.80 5.15
C LYS A 40 10.44 19.49 5.73
N VAL A 41 9.75 20.28 4.91
CA VAL A 41 8.43 20.82 5.26
C VAL A 41 7.40 19.80 4.76
N THR A 42 6.89 18.96 5.65
CA THR A 42 5.66 18.21 5.34
C THR A 42 4.53 19.23 5.39
N PRO A 43 3.82 19.52 4.27
CA PRO A 43 2.69 20.42 4.33
C PRO A 43 1.69 19.86 5.33
N VAL A 44 1.22 20.70 6.25
CA VAL A 44 0.08 20.35 7.10
C VAL A 44 -1.10 20.23 6.15
N ILE A 45 -1.48 19.00 5.83
CA ILE A 45 -2.71 18.73 5.09
C ILE A 45 -3.81 19.19 6.06
N SER A 46 -4.35 20.39 5.84
CA SER A 46 -5.58 20.80 6.51
C SER A 46 -6.59 19.70 6.21
N GLU A 47 -7.13 19.07 7.25
CA GLU A 47 -8.11 17.99 7.17
C GLU A 47 -9.19 18.36 6.16
N PHE A 48 -9.05 17.87 4.93
CA PHE A 48 -10.05 18.08 3.90
C PHE A 48 -11.11 17.02 4.19
N GLU A 49 -12.21 17.45 4.81
CA GLU A 49 -13.34 16.58 5.10
C GLU A 49 -14.00 16.21 3.77
N VAL A 50 -13.55 15.09 3.17
CA VAL A 50 -14.16 14.54 1.97
C VAL A 50 -15.47 13.89 2.38
N LYS A 51 -16.58 14.61 2.20
CA LYS A 51 -17.93 14.07 2.36
C LYS A 51 -18.26 13.15 1.19
N ILE A 52 -17.97 11.87 1.35
CA ILE A 52 -18.42 10.84 0.42
C ILE A 52 -19.87 10.55 0.78
N ASN A 53 -20.82 10.99 -0.06
CA ASN A 53 -22.22 10.60 0.08
C ASN A 53 -22.36 9.19 -0.52
N ILE A 54 -22.28 8.18 0.34
CA ILE A 54 -22.60 6.80 -0.03
C ILE A 54 -24.04 6.59 0.41
N ASP A 55 -24.97 6.56 -0.53
CA ASP A 55 -26.33 6.13 -0.25
C ASP A 55 -26.25 4.66 0.23
N ALA A 56 -26.37 4.45 1.55
CA ALA A 56 -26.09 3.18 2.21
C ALA A 56 -26.91 2.02 1.62
N ASP A 57 -28.13 2.32 1.14
CA ASP A 57 -29.03 1.37 0.50
C ASP A 57 -28.47 0.78 -0.81
N ASP A 58 -27.61 1.51 -1.52
CA ASP A 58 -27.01 1.05 -2.79
C ASP A 58 -25.77 0.17 -2.54
N ALA A 59 -25.04 0.44 -1.45
CA ALA A 59 -23.90 -0.37 -1.04
C ALA A 59 -24.33 -1.77 -0.59
N GLU A 60 -25.39 -1.88 0.20
CA GLU A 60 -25.90 -3.18 0.69
C GLU A 60 -26.43 -4.06 -0.46
N LYS A 61 -27.16 -3.47 -1.42
CA LYS A 61 -27.63 -4.19 -2.61
C LYS A 61 -26.48 -4.77 -3.42
N ARG A 62 -25.43 -3.99 -3.66
CA ARG A 62 -24.26 -4.45 -4.42
C ARG A 62 -23.51 -5.57 -3.69
N ILE A 63 -23.49 -5.56 -2.36
CA ILE A 63 -22.89 -6.66 -1.57
C ILE A 63 -23.73 -7.94 -1.68
N ASP A 64 -25.06 -7.83 -1.62
CA ASP A 64 -25.97 -8.98 -1.75
C ASP A 64 -25.91 -9.60 -3.16
N GLU A 65 -25.87 -8.76 -4.20
CA GLU A 65 -25.67 -9.19 -5.59
C GLU A 65 -24.34 -9.95 -5.77
N LEU A 66 -23.25 -9.45 -5.19
CA LEU A 66 -21.94 -10.13 -5.22
C LEU A 66 -21.96 -11.49 -4.52
N ARG A 67 -22.65 -11.61 -3.38
CA ARG A 67 -22.81 -12.89 -2.67
C ARG A 67 -23.57 -13.91 -3.51
N LYS A 68 -24.71 -13.50 -4.08
CA LYS A 68 -25.51 -14.36 -4.97
C LYS A 68 -24.71 -14.82 -6.18
N ALA A 69 -23.97 -13.91 -6.82
CA ALA A 69 -23.10 -14.26 -7.93
C ALA A 69 -22.00 -15.27 -7.54
N TYR A 70 -21.42 -15.11 -6.34
CA TYR A 70 -20.41 -16.04 -5.82
C TYR A 70 -20.98 -17.44 -5.54
N ASP A 71 -22.17 -17.51 -4.94
CA ASP A 71 -22.85 -18.79 -4.67
C ASP A 71 -23.24 -19.50 -5.96
N GLU A 72 -23.74 -18.75 -6.96
CA GLU A 72 -24.02 -19.30 -8.28
C GLU A 72 -22.77 -19.82 -8.98
N MET A 73 -21.65 -19.10 -8.91
CA MET A 73 -20.38 -19.55 -9.47
C MET A 73 -19.89 -20.83 -8.78
N THR A 74 -19.97 -20.87 -7.45
CA THR A 74 -19.60 -22.05 -6.65
C THR A 74 -20.47 -23.26 -6.99
N LYS A 75 -21.79 -23.06 -7.12
CA LYS A 75 -22.73 -24.11 -7.52
C LYS A 75 -22.45 -24.62 -8.93
N LYS A 76 -22.24 -23.73 -9.90
CA LYS A 76 -21.90 -24.11 -11.29
C LYS A 76 -20.57 -24.86 -11.35
N ALA A 77 -19.57 -24.43 -10.59
CA ALA A 77 -18.28 -25.13 -10.51
C ALA A 77 -18.42 -26.53 -9.88
N ARG A 78 -19.27 -26.68 -8.86
CA ARG A 78 -19.58 -27.98 -8.24
C ARG A 78 -20.34 -28.90 -9.19
N GLU A 79 -21.32 -28.38 -9.93
CA GLU A 79 -22.11 -29.15 -10.92
C GLU A 79 -21.30 -29.52 -12.18
N ALA A 80 -20.39 -28.64 -12.62
CA ALA A 80 -19.48 -28.91 -13.73
C ALA A 80 -18.27 -29.77 -13.32
N SER A 81 -18.12 -30.07 -12.03
CA SER A 81 -17.01 -30.87 -11.54
C SER A 81 -17.13 -32.31 -12.03
N PRO A 82 -16.09 -32.88 -12.66
CA PRO A 82 -16.02 -34.31 -12.96
C PRO A 82 -15.96 -35.19 -11.70
N PHE A 83 -15.78 -34.57 -10.53
CA PHE A 83 -15.68 -35.23 -9.25
C PHE A 83 -17.07 -35.65 -8.76
N ASP A 84 -17.32 -36.96 -8.74
CA ASP A 84 -18.50 -37.55 -8.10
C ASP A 84 -18.11 -38.08 -6.70
N PRO A 85 -18.55 -37.40 -5.61
CA PRO A 85 -18.23 -37.81 -4.25
C PRO A 85 -18.75 -39.20 -3.88
N ASN A 86 -19.84 -39.66 -4.52
CA ASN A 86 -20.40 -41.00 -4.28
C ASN A 86 -19.62 -42.08 -5.04
N LYS A 87 -19.02 -41.72 -6.18
CA LYS A 87 -18.17 -42.61 -6.97
C LYS A 87 -16.75 -42.71 -6.41
N TRP A 88 -16.20 -41.61 -5.89
CA TRP A 88 -14.83 -41.53 -5.36
C TRP A 88 -14.77 -40.97 -3.93
N PRO A 89 -15.34 -41.67 -2.93
CA PRO A 89 -15.46 -41.17 -1.55
C PRO A 89 -14.12 -40.99 -0.83
N HIS A 90 -13.05 -41.65 -1.30
CA HIS A 90 -11.72 -41.57 -0.72
C HIS A 90 -10.92 -40.33 -1.16
N LEU A 91 -11.38 -39.63 -2.19
CA LEU A 91 -10.75 -38.41 -2.72
C LEU A 91 -11.42 -37.13 -2.23
N VAL A 92 -12.48 -37.25 -1.40
CA VAL A 92 -13.15 -36.10 -0.81
C VAL A 92 -12.20 -35.51 0.24
N PRO A 93 -11.75 -34.24 0.10
CA PRO A 93 -10.97 -33.60 1.14
C PRO A 93 -11.86 -33.46 2.37
N TYR A 94 -11.51 -34.14 3.47
CA TYR A 94 -12.22 -33.99 4.73
C TYR A 94 -11.96 -32.59 5.30
N CYS A 95 -12.98 -31.72 5.26
CA CYS A 95 -12.99 -30.53 6.07
C CYS A 95 -13.30 -30.94 7.52
N LEU A 96 -12.42 -30.61 8.47
CA LEU A 96 -12.77 -30.67 9.89
C LEU A 96 -13.76 -29.54 10.17
N ASP A 97 -14.92 -29.86 10.74
CA ASP A 97 -15.84 -28.84 11.23
C ASP A 97 -15.22 -28.08 12.43
N ALA A 98 -15.87 -26.99 12.86
CA ALA A 98 -15.42 -26.20 14.01
C ALA A 98 -15.38 -27.00 15.34
N THR A 99 -15.87 -28.24 15.35
CA THR A 99 -15.83 -29.18 16.47
C THR A 99 -14.79 -30.30 16.31
N GLY A 100 -14.02 -30.29 15.22
CA GLY A 100 -12.99 -31.28 14.94
C GLY A 100 -13.51 -32.64 14.47
N GLN A 101 -14.77 -32.74 14.04
CA GLN A 101 -15.32 -33.94 13.44
C GLN A 101 -15.24 -33.88 11.91
N SER A 102 -14.93 -35.04 11.32
CA SER A 102 -14.74 -35.21 9.88
C SER A 102 -16.12 -35.24 9.22
N SER A 103 -16.54 -34.11 8.64
CA SER A 103 -17.83 -33.99 7.95
C SER A 103 -17.64 -33.94 6.44
N VAL A 104 -18.55 -34.60 5.71
CA VAL A 104 -18.55 -34.65 4.23
C VAL A 104 -19.12 -33.35 3.63
N ILE A 105 -19.52 -32.40 4.48
CA ILE A 105 -20.13 -31.13 4.08
C ILE A 105 -19.27 -29.99 4.63
N CYS A 106 -18.36 -29.54 3.77
CA CYS A 106 -18.21 -28.12 3.51
C CYS A 106 -19.40 -27.73 2.58
#